data_AF-A0A496R2X6-F1
#
_entry.id   AF-A0A496R2X6-F1
#
_cell.length_a   1.000
_cell.length_b   1.000
_cell.length_c   1.000
_cell.angle_alpha   90.00
_cell.angle_beta   90.00
_cell.angle_gamma   90.00
#
_symmetry.space_group_name_H-M   'P 1'
#
loop_
_entity.id
_entity.type
_entity.pdbx_description
1 polymer ?
#
loop_
_entity_poly.entity_id
_entity_poly.type
_entity_poly.pdbx_seq_one_letter_code
_entity_poly.pdbx_strand_id
1 'polypeptide(L)'
;MYQDVYDLVKKDPTILDFHKPAFSLSKFLWENGELPEALYDSCPGCKTEWAFDYTGSFYSCTATVGKSGEELGTFFPSISRKDNLIEQWEDRDVTTIPKCRTCSLQLACGGGCAAVAKNRENTVSAPDCRPVDKLMGMGLSLYINQIETE
;
A
#
# COMPACT_ATOMS: atom_id res chain seq x y z
N MET A 1 14.25 0.10 11.95
CA MET A 1 13.01 0.49 12.66
C MET A 1 12.19 -0.72 13.12
N TYR A 2 11.52 -1.47 12.24
CA TYR A 2 10.64 -2.58 12.69
C TYR A 2 11.37 -3.69 13.43
N GLN A 3 12.58 -4.04 12.98
CA GLN A 3 13.44 -5.00 13.69
C GLN A 3 13.83 -4.49 15.08
N ASP A 4 14.13 -3.19 15.21
CA ASP A 4 14.52 -2.59 16.48
C ASP A 4 13.35 -2.65 17.49
N VAL A 5 12.13 -2.36 17.04
CA VAL A 5 10.92 -2.49 17.87
C VAL A 5 10.71 -3.95 18.29
N TYR A 6 10.87 -4.89 17.36
CA TYR A 6 10.75 -6.32 17.64
C TYR A 6 11.77 -6.78 18.70
N ASP A 7 13.02 -6.35 18.57
CA ASP A 7 14.08 -6.68 19.52
C ASP A 7 13.89 -6.00 20.88
N LEU A 8 13.30 -4.79 20.91
CA LEU A 8 12.92 -4.11 22.14
C LEU A 8 11.79 -4.85 22.87
N VAL A 9 10.73 -5.25 22.17
CA VAL A 9 9.63 -6.03 22.77
C VAL A 9 10.14 -7.34 23.37
N LYS A 10 11.09 -8.01 22.70
CA LYS A 10 11.71 -9.23 23.24
C LYS A 10 12.45 -9.01 24.56
N LYS A 11 12.99 -7.82 24.78
CA LYS A 11 13.68 -7.44 26.02
C LYS A 11 12.70 -7.00 27.10
N ASP A 12 11.64 -6.31 26.70
CA ASP A 12 10.60 -5.79 27.59
C ASP A 12 9.21 -5.94 26.95
N PRO A 13 8.46 -6.99 27.32
CA PRO A 13 7.12 -7.24 26.80
C PRO A 13 6.09 -6.15 27.14
N THR A 14 6.33 -5.28 28.13
CA THR A 14 5.39 -4.20 28.50
C THR A 14 5.20 -3.18 27.36
N ILE A 15 6.11 -3.16 26.38
CA ILE A 15 5.98 -2.35 25.17
C ILE A 15 4.71 -2.73 24.38
N LEU A 16 4.25 -3.98 24.48
CA LEU A 16 3.02 -4.44 23.81
C LEU A 16 1.77 -3.73 24.31
N ASP A 17 1.79 -3.15 25.51
CA ASP A 17 0.67 -2.35 26.03
C ASP A 17 0.48 -1.03 25.25
N PHE A 18 1.50 -0.59 24.53
CA PHE A 18 1.53 0.70 23.82
C PHE A 18 1.76 0.57 22.31
N HIS A 19 2.06 -0.62 21.81
CA HIS A 19 2.43 -0.85 20.42
C HIS A 19 1.55 -1.95 19.81
N LYS A 20 1.06 -1.70 18.60
CA LYS A 20 0.27 -2.65 17.80
C LYS A 20 1.11 -3.23 16.66
N PRO A 21 0.74 -4.38 16.07
CA PRO A 21 1.45 -4.87 14.89
C PRO A 21 1.54 -3.79 13.80
N ALA A 22 2.72 -3.66 13.18
CA ALA A 22 2.97 -2.60 12.21
C ALA A 22 2.43 -2.90 10.80
N PHE A 23 2.25 -4.18 10.47
CA PHE A 23 1.79 -4.60 9.15
C PHE A 23 0.26 -4.76 9.15
N SER A 24 -0.40 -4.26 8.10
CA SER A 24 -1.87 -4.18 8.04
C SER A 24 -2.55 -5.53 8.27
N LEU A 25 -2.02 -6.61 7.69
CA LEU A 25 -2.61 -7.94 7.85
C LEU A 25 -2.47 -8.46 9.29
N SER A 26 -1.28 -8.39 9.90
CA SER A 26 -1.09 -8.86 11.27
C SER A 26 -1.82 -7.99 12.28
N LYS A 27 -1.94 -6.70 12.00
CA LYS A 27 -2.76 -5.77 12.79
C LYS A 27 -4.24 -6.13 12.71
N PHE A 28 -4.77 -6.33 11.50
CA PHE A 28 -6.18 -6.67 11.31
C PHE A 28 -6.54 -7.98 12.01
N LEU A 29 -5.69 -9.01 11.87
CA LEU A 29 -5.87 -10.28 12.55
C LEU A 29 -5.88 -10.12 14.08
N TRP A 30 -4.97 -9.30 14.62
CA TRP A 30 -4.94 -9.01 16.06
C TRP A 30 -6.16 -8.22 16.54
N GLU A 31 -6.68 -7.28 15.73
CA GLU A 31 -7.84 -6.46 16.09
C GLU A 31 -9.18 -7.17 15.93
N ASN A 32 -9.29 -8.16 15.04
CA ASN A 32 -10.59 -8.77 14.67
C ASN A 32 -10.66 -10.29 14.91
N GLY A 33 -9.55 -10.95 15.23
CA GLY A 33 -9.51 -12.41 15.42
C GLY A 33 -9.67 -13.22 14.13
N GLU A 34 -9.80 -12.57 12.97
CA GLU A 34 -9.93 -13.20 11.66
C GLU A 34 -9.00 -12.55 10.62
N LEU A 35 -8.75 -13.26 9.52
CA LEU A 35 -7.96 -12.72 8.43
C LEU A 35 -8.77 -11.68 7.64
N PRO A 36 -8.12 -10.60 7.16
CA PRO A 36 -8.79 -9.65 6.28
C PRO A 36 -9.15 -10.30 4.94
N GLU A 37 -10.08 -9.68 4.23
CA GLU A 37 -10.35 -10.01 2.83
C GLU A 37 -9.08 -9.91 1.97
N ALA A 38 -9.06 -10.67 0.88
CA ALA A 38 -7.95 -10.68 -0.06
C ALA A 38 -7.72 -9.30 -0.69
N LEU A 39 -6.53 -8.73 -0.50
CA LEU A 39 -6.17 -7.42 -1.04
C LEU A 39 -5.59 -7.57 -2.46
N TYR A 40 -6.44 -7.41 -3.47
CA TYR A 40 -6.03 -7.45 -4.88
C TYR A 40 -5.32 -6.18 -5.33
N ASP A 41 -5.67 -5.04 -4.74
CA ASP A 41 -5.09 -3.77 -5.09
C ASP A 41 -5.01 -2.85 -3.88
N SER A 42 -3.78 -2.46 -3.55
CA SER A 42 -3.51 -1.52 -2.46
C SER A 42 -3.48 -0.06 -2.91
N CYS A 43 -3.46 0.22 -4.21
CA CYS A 43 -3.26 1.57 -4.73
C CYS A 43 -4.60 2.22 -5.11
N PRO A 44 -5.02 3.30 -4.43
CA PRO A 44 -6.30 3.94 -4.72
C PRO A 44 -6.26 4.87 -5.94
N GLY A 45 -5.08 5.12 -6.51
CA GLY A 45 -4.86 6.19 -7.47
C GLY A 45 -5.63 5.98 -8.77
N CYS A 46 -6.34 7.02 -9.21
CA CYS A 46 -7.31 6.99 -10.31
C CYS A 46 -8.51 6.04 -10.11
N LYS A 47 -8.73 5.51 -8.91
CA LYS A 47 -9.83 4.57 -8.63
C LYS A 47 -10.75 5.18 -7.59
N THR A 48 -10.33 5.08 -6.33
CA THR A 48 -11.04 5.64 -5.17
C THR A 48 -10.41 6.94 -4.68
N GLU A 49 -9.20 7.29 -5.16
CA GLU A 49 -8.54 8.56 -4.89
C GLU A 49 -8.20 9.28 -6.19
N TRP A 50 -8.42 10.60 -6.18
CA TRP A 50 -8.01 11.56 -7.21
C TRP A 50 -7.59 12.84 -6.50
N ALA A 51 -6.55 13.51 -7.01
CA ALA A 51 -6.06 14.75 -6.41
C ALA A 51 -6.11 15.91 -7.41
N PHE A 52 -6.60 17.07 -6.97
CA PHE A 52 -6.78 18.27 -7.77
C PHE A 52 -6.01 19.40 -7.10
N ASP A 53 -5.19 20.13 -7.86
CA ASP A 53 -4.39 21.23 -7.32
C ASP A 53 -4.93 22.62 -7.69
N TYR A 54 -4.32 23.65 -7.13
CA TYR A 54 -4.74 25.04 -7.34
C TYR A 54 -4.43 25.59 -8.74
N THR A 55 -3.64 24.87 -9.55
CA THR A 55 -3.27 25.30 -10.91
C THR A 55 -4.32 24.93 -11.96
N GLY A 56 -5.33 24.15 -11.57
CA GLY A 56 -6.31 23.58 -12.49
C GLY A 56 -5.91 22.20 -13.01
N SER A 57 -4.86 21.58 -12.47
CA SER A 57 -4.39 20.24 -12.85
C SER A 57 -4.93 19.17 -11.90
N PHE A 58 -5.04 17.93 -12.38
CA PHE A 58 -5.36 16.78 -11.53
C PHE A 58 -4.40 15.62 -11.74
N TYR A 59 -4.33 14.75 -10.73
CA TYR A 59 -3.30 13.73 -10.53
C TYR A 59 -3.92 12.44 -10.00
N SER A 60 -3.16 11.35 -10.07
CA SER A 60 -3.61 10.02 -9.63
C SER A 60 -3.90 9.94 -8.14
N CYS A 61 -3.07 10.55 -7.29
CA CYS A 61 -3.25 10.57 -5.84
C CYS A 61 -2.47 11.72 -5.21
N THR A 62 -2.60 11.91 -3.91
CA THR A 62 -1.91 12.99 -3.19
C THR A 62 -0.38 12.93 -3.34
N ALA A 63 0.20 11.73 -3.52
CA ALA A 63 1.64 11.54 -3.66
C ALA A 63 2.22 11.99 -5.02
N THR A 64 1.38 12.30 -6.01
CA THR A 64 1.78 12.73 -7.36
C THR A 64 1.52 14.21 -7.63
N VAL A 65 0.79 14.90 -6.75
CA VAL A 65 0.46 16.33 -6.87
C VAL A 65 1.72 17.19 -6.94
N GLY A 66 1.72 18.15 -7.88
CA GLY A 66 2.80 19.14 -8.05
C GLY A 66 4.09 18.58 -8.66
N LYS A 67 4.14 17.29 -9.01
CA LYS A 67 5.28 16.70 -9.72
C LYS A 67 5.09 16.92 -11.22
N SER A 68 6.02 17.66 -11.82
CA SER A 68 6.03 17.89 -13.26
C SER A 68 6.04 16.57 -14.04
N GLY A 69 5.08 16.40 -14.95
CA GLY A 69 4.92 15.21 -15.77
C GLY A 69 4.00 14.14 -15.16
N GLU A 70 3.54 14.31 -13.93
CA GLU A 70 2.55 13.43 -13.29
C GLU A 70 1.11 13.90 -13.48
N GLU A 71 0.89 15.06 -14.10
CA GLU A 71 -0.46 15.57 -14.38
C GLU A 71 -1.20 14.57 -15.28
N LEU A 72 -2.44 14.25 -14.94
CA LEU A 72 -3.33 13.40 -15.74
C LEU A 72 -4.28 14.22 -16.61
N GLY A 73 -4.23 15.54 -16.49
CA GLY A 73 -5.06 16.46 -17.26
C GLY A 73 -5.35 17.73 -16.47
N THR A 74 -6.33 18.48 -16.96
CA THR A 74 -6.80 19.73 -16.34
C THR A 74 -8.30 19.65 -16.11
N PHE A 75 -8.77 20.33 -15.06
CA PHE A 75 -10.18 20.57 -14.79
C PHE A 75 -10.57 22.04 -14.97
N PHE A 76 -9.59 22.94 -15.01
CA PHE A 76 -9.76 24.37 -15.22
C PHE A 76 -8.54 24.95 -15.97
N PRO A 77 -8.69 25.96 -16.86
CA PRO A 77 -9.94 26.57 -17.32
C PRO A 77 -10.75 25.70 -18.29
N SER A 78 -10.14 24.64 -18.81
CA SER A 78 -10.79 23.65 -19.66
C SER A 78 -10.50 22.25 -19.14
N ILE A 79 -11.44 21.34 -19.40
CA ILE A 79 -11.30 19.93 -19.05
C ILE A 79 -10.44 19.25 -20.12
N SER A 80 -9.37 18.58 -19.69
CA SER A 80 -8.56 17.71 -20.53
C SER A 80 -8.20 16.45 -19.75
N ARG A 81 -8.04 15.32 -20.43
CA ARG A 81 -7.71 14.03 -19.81
C ARG A 81 -6.63 13.34 -20.64
N LYS A 82 -5.66 12.73 -19.96
CA LYS A 82 -4.67 11.82 -20.53
C LYS A 82 -5.15 10.39 -20.30
N ASP A 83 -6.19 9.99 -21.03
CA ASP A 83 -6.90 8.73 -20.76
C ASP A 83 -5.98 7.49 -20.78
N ASN A 84 -5.02 7.43 -21.70
CA ASN A 84 -4.02 6.34 -21.73
C ASN A 84 -3.18 6.23 -20.44
N LEU A 85 -2.93 7.35 -19.75
CA LEU A 85 -2.23 7.32 -18.47
C LEU A 85 -3.19 6.92 -17.36
N ILE A 86 -4.40 7.48 -17.35
CA ILE A 86 -5.45 7.15 -16.39
C ILE A 86 -5.73 5.64 -16.37
N GLU A 87 -5.94 5.05 -17.54
CA GLU A 87 -6.21 3.61 -17.72
C GLU A 87 -5.08 2.75 -17.14
N GLN A 88 -3.81 3.15 -17.30
CA GLN A 88 -2.68 2.43 -16.68
C GLN A 88 -2.73 2.40 -15.15
N TRP A 89 -3.27 3.46 -14.51
CA TRP A 89 -3.46 3.46 -13.07
C TRP A 89 -4.69 2.64 -12.67
N GLU A 90 -5.80 2.79 -13.40
CA GLU A 90 -7.07 2.07 -13.18
C GLU A 90 -6.91 0.54 -13.31
N ASP A 91 -6.17 0.08 -14.32
CA ASP A 91 -5.93 -1.35 -14.60
C ASP A 91 -4.89 -2.00 -13.69
N ARG A 92 -4.13 -1.21 -12.93
CA ARG A 92 -3.03 -1.72 -12.12
C ARG A 92 -3.55 -2.50 -10.91
N ASP A 93 -3.29 -3.80 -10.83
CA ASP A 93 -3.51 -4.62 -9.64
C ASP A 93 -2.53 -5.82 -9.61
N VAL A 94 -2.64 -6.70 -8.63
CA VAL A 94 -1.77 -7.88 -8.53
C VAL A 94 -1.89 -8.85 -9.71
N THR A 95 -3.02 -8.84 -10.42
CA THR A 95 -3.27 -9.68 -11.60
C THR A 95 -2.67 -9.06 -12.87
N THR A 96 -2.50 -7.74 -12.94
CA THR A 96 -1.90 -7.08 -14.10
C THR A 96 -0.40 -6.84 -13.96
N ILE A 97 0.11 -6.63 -12.74
CA ILE A 97 1.55 -6.49 -12.46
C ILE A 97 2.28 -7.83 -12.69
N PRO A 98 3.21 -7.94 -13.67
CA PRO A 98 3.80 -9.23 -14.05
C PRO A 98 4.51 -9.98 -12.91
N LYS A 99 5.20 -9.26 -12.02
CA LYS A 99 5.89 -9.86 -10.86
C LYS A 99 4.93 -10.30 -9.75
N CYS A 100 3.71 -9.76 -9.70
CA CYS A 100 2.73 -10.07 -8.65
C CYS A 100 1.90 -11.31 -8.99
N ARG A 101 1.59 -11.55 -10.27
CA ARG A 101 0.71 -12.64 -10.74
C ARG A 101 0.98 -14.01 -10.13
N THR A 102 2.25 -14.32 -9.89
CA THR A 102 2.70 -15.61 -9.33
C THR A 102 3.29 -15.49 -7.93
N CYS A 103 3.18 -14.32 -7.30
CA CYS A 103 3.68 -14.07 -5.96
C CYS A 103 2.72 -14.65 -4.91
N SER A 104 3.24 -15.49 -4.01
CA SER A 104 2.47 -16.10 -2.92
C SER A 104 1.93 -15.09 -1.90
N LEU A 105 2.49 -13.88 -1.86
CA LEU A 105 2.11 -12.82 -0.92
C LEU A 105 1.22 -11.74 -1.55
N GLN A 106 0.79 -11.93 -2.81
CA GLN A 106 0.11 -10.88 -3.57
C GLN A 106 -1.17 -10.36 -2.86
N LEU A 107 -1.97 -11.27 -2.28
CA LEU A 107 -3.21 -10.93 -1.60
C LEU A 107 -3.01 -10.34 -0.20
N ALA A 108 -1.78 -10.40 0.32
CA ALA A 108 -1.43 -9.77 1.59
C ALA A 108 -0.97 -8.32 1.41
N CYS A 109 -0.42 -7.95 0.25
CA CYS A 109 0.19 -6.63 0.03
C CYS A 109 -0.43 -5.82 -1.11
N GLY A 110 -1.27 -6.41 -1.97
CA GLY A 110 -1.98 -5.69 -3.04
C GLY A 110 -1.06 -4.98 -4.05
N GLY A 111 0.15 -5.50 -4.27
CA GLY A 111 1.10 -4.96 -5.25
C GLY A 111 1.78 -3.63 -4.84
N GLY A 112 1.47 -3.09 -3.66
CA GLY A 112 2.06 -1.86 -3.12
C GLY A 112 1.73 -0.58 -3.90
N CYS A 113 2.45 0.50 -3.57
CA CYS A 113 2.19 1.85 -4.08
C CYS A 113 2.68 2.05 -5.53
N ALA A 114 1.75 2.38 -6.44
CA ALA A 114 2.07 2.68 -7.83
C ALA A 114 2.95 3.92 -8.01
N ALA A 115 2.75 4.98 -7.20
CA ALA A 115 3.57 6.19 -7.28
C ALA A 115 5.04 5.91 -6.92
N VAL A 116 5.29 5.08 -5.90
CA VAL A 116 6.65 4.67 -5.53
C VAL A 116 7.26 3.79 -6.63
N ALA A 117 6.50 2.83 -7.16
CA ALA A 117 6.93 1.98 -8.24
C ALA A 117 7.31 2.80 -9.50
N LYS A 118 6.48 3.78 -9.88
CA LYS A 118 6.73 4.66 -11.01
C LYS A 118 7.99 5.50 -10.81
N ASN A 119 8.22 6.07 -9.63
CA ASN A 119 9.45 6.85 -9.36
C ASN A 119 10.72 5.99 -9.49
N ARG A 120 10.64 4.69 -9.20
CA ARG A 120 11.80 3.78 -9.23
C ARG A 120 12.02 3.14 -10.61
N GLU A 121 10.93 2.77 -11.28
CA GLU A 121 10.95 1.91 -12.47
C GLU A 121 10.40 2.62 -13.73
N ASN A 122 10.00 3.88 -13.62
CA ASN A 122 9.34 4.67 -14.68
C ASN A 122 8.04 4.04 -15.22
N THR A 123 7.41 3.15 -14.46
CA THR A 123 6.12 2.54 -14.82
C THR A 123 5.28 2.27 -13.59
N VAL A 124 3.97 2.46 -13.69
CA VAL A 124 3.01 2.11 -12.64
C VAL A 124 2.83 0.59 -12.56
N SER A 125 3.07 -0.15 -13.64
CA SER A 125 2.89 -1.61 -13.71
C SER A 125 4.02 -2.41 -13.04
N ALA A 126 4.85 -1.75 -12.23
CA ALA A 126 5.84 -2.39 -11.37
C ALA A 126 5.30 -2.53 -9.92
N PRO A 127 5.78 -3.53 -9.17
CA PRO A 127 5.42 -3.67 -7.76
C PRO A 127 6.24 -2.72 -6.87
N ASP A 128 5.66 -2.27 -5.76
CA ASP A 128 6.40 -1.73 -4.62
C ASP A 128 6.62 -2.81 -3.56
N CYS A 129 7.50 -3.78 -3.86
CA CYS A 129 7.78 -4.89 -2.94
C CYS A 129 8.38 -4.39 -1.62
N ARG A 130 7.85 -4.92 -0.51
CA ARG A 130 8.35 -4.76 0.86
C ARG A 130 8.63 -6.15 1.45
N PRO A 131 9.41 -6.26 2.56
CA PRO A 131 9.65 -7.55 3.22
C PRO A 131 8.42 -8.02 4.01
N VAL A 132 7.33 -8.29 3.29
CA VAL A 132 5.99 -8.59 3.82
C VAL A 132 6.01 -9.83 4.71
N ASP A 133 6.70 -10.88 4.30
CA ASP A 133 6.94 -12.11 5.06
C ASP A 133 7.57 -11.83 6.43
N LYS A 134 8.62 -11.01 6.47
CA LYS A 134 9.31 -10.67 7.72
C LYS A 134 8.45 -9.79 8.61
N LEU A 135 7.79 -8.78 8.04
CA LEU A 135 6.92 -7.87 8.79
C LEU A 135 5.73 -8.63 9.40
N MET A 136 5.13 -9.52 8.62
CA MET A 136 4.06 -10.40 9.09
C MET A 136 4.58 -11.35 10.18
N GLY A 137 5.71 -12.03 9.95
CA GLY A 137 6.29 -12.96 10.93
C GLY A 137 6.66 -12.29 12.26
N MET A 138 7.22 -11.07 12.23
CA MET A 138 7.48 -10.29 13.45
C MET A 138 6.19 -9.94 14.18
N GLY A 139 5.13 -9.54 13.47
CA GLY A 139 3.82 -9.29 14.08
C GLY A 139 3.19 -10.55 14.68
N LEU A 140 3.07 -11.62 13.90
CA LEU A 140 2.46 -12.85 14.40
C LEU A 140 3.22 -13.42 15.62
N SER A 141 4.55 -13.43 15.58
CA SER A 141 5.34 -13.97 16.70
C SER A 141 5.23 -13.18 18.01
N LEU A 142 4.85 -11.90 17.97
CA LEU A 142 4.67 -11.09 19.19
C LEU A 142 3.22 -11.03 19.67
N TYR A 143 2.24 -11.05 18.75
CA TYR A 143 0.86 -10.67 19.07
C TYR A 143 -0.15 -11.82 18.99
N ILE A 144 0.20 -12.98 18.42
CA ILE A 144 -0.80 -14.04 18.15
C ILE A 144 -1.46 -14.61 19.41
N ASN A 145 -0.74 -14.72 20.52
CA ASN A 145 -1.28 -15.25 21.78
C ASN A 145 -2.21 -14.26 22.50
N GLN A 146 -2.27 -13.00 22.07
CA GLN A 146 -3.19 -12.00 22.63
C GLN A 146 -4.58 -12.06 21.97
N ILE A 147 -4.73 -12.85 20.90
CA ILE A 147 -5.98 -13.01 20.16
C ILE A 147 -6.97 -13.91 20.94
N GLU A 148 -6.48 -14.83 21.76
CA GLU A 148 -7.29 -15.82 22.49
C GLU A 148 -7.83 -15.31 23.85
N THR A 149 -7.68 -14.02 24.17
CA THR A 149 -7.97 -13.46 25.50
C THR A 149 -9.33 -12.78 25.67
N GLU A 150 -10.26 -12.90 24.71
CA GLU A 150 -11.65 -12.40 24.84
C GLU A 150 -12.71 -13.50 24.70
#